data_AF-A0A067BDR7-F1
#
_entry.id   AF-A0A067BDR7-F1
#
_cell.length_a   1.000
_cell.length_b   1.000
_cell.length_c   1.000
_cell.angle_alpha   90.00
_cell.angle_beta   90.00
_cell.angle_gamma   90.00
#
_symmetry.space_group_name_H-M   'P 1'
#
loop_
_entity.id
_entity.type
_entity.pdbx_description
1 polymer ?
#
loop_
_entity_poly.entity_id
_entity_poly.type
_entity_poly.pdbx_seq_one_letter_code
_entity_poly.pdbx_strand_id
1 'polypeptide(L)'
;MLSDHLGRNYLAALRIVRDARKASSAPPPWVCFNTHTRCMCCEAPFTWNSTSQSEAQANRDQHNCRSCGWLVCDGCSEKRKPLPEYGINTPVRVCDKCFYKA
;
A
#
# COMPACT_ATOMS: atom_id res chain seq x y z
N MET A 1 -5.58 21.36 -16.89
CA MET A 1 -4.53 21.27 -15.85
C MET A 1 -4.90 21.98 -14.53
N LEU A 2 -6.16 22.39 -14.32
CA LEU A 2 -6.65 23.05 -13.09
C LEU A 2 -7.87 22.34 -12.46
N SER A 3 -8.26 21.18 -13.00
CA SER A 3 -9.44 20.43 -12.56
C SER A 3 -9.24 19.72 -11.22
N ASP A 4 -7.99 19.50 -10.82
CA ASP A 4 -7.56 18.91 -9.56
C ASP A 4 -7.49 19.93 -8.40
N HIS A 5 -7.33 21.22 -8.68
CA HIS A 5 -7.28 22.28 -7.66
C HIS A 5 -8.62 23.01 -7.42
N LEU A 6 -9.73 22.43 -7.86
CA LEU A 6 -11.07 22.96 -7.55
C LEU A 6 -11.39 22.82 -6.05
N GLY A 7 -12.25 23.71 -5.52
CA GLY A 7 -12.52 23.80 -4.07
C GLY A 7 -12.97 22.49 -3.41
N ARG A 8 -13.67 21.61 -4.15
CA ARG A 8 -14.08 20.27 -3.64
C ARG A 8 -12.89 19.34 -3.42
N ASN A 9 -11.93 19.33 -4.35
CA ASN A 9 -10.74 18.47 -4.25
C ASN A 9 -9.81 18.95 -3.14
N TYR A 10 -9.64 20.26 -3.01
CA TYR A 10 -8.88 20.85 -1.90
C TYR A 10 -9.51 20.52 -0.54
N LEU A 11 -10.83 20.66 -0.41
CA LEU A 11 -11.54 20.28 0.81
C LEU A 11 -11.38 18.78 1.13
N ALA A 12 -11.43 17.91 0.12
CA ALA A 12 -11.18 16.48 0.31
C ALA A 12 -9.74 16.21 0.80
N ALA A 13 -8.74 16.86 0.20
CA ALA A 13 -7.35 16.76 0.64
C ALA A 13 -7.15 17.26 2.09
N LEU A 14 -7.74 18.39 2.45
CA LEU A 14 -7.71 18.92 3.82
C LEU A 14 -8.34 17.98 4.84
N ARG A 15 -9.42 17.28 4.46
CA ARG A 15 -10.05 16.27 5.32
C ARG A 15 -9.13 15.09 5.57
N ILE A 16 -8.43 14.59 4.54
CA ILE A 16 -7.43 13.52 4.68
C ILE A 16 -6.32 13.95 5.66
N VAL A 17 -5.76 15.15 5.49
CA VAL A 17 -4.72 15.67 6.38
C VAL A 17 -5.21 15.79 7.83
N ARG A 18 -6.44 16.29 8.02
CA ARG A 18 -7.05 16.40 9.34
C ARG A 18 -7.24 15.03 9.99
N ASP A 19 -7.73 14.05 9.24
CA ASP A 19 -7.99 12.71 9.75
C ASP A 19 -6.67 12.00 10.10
N ALA A 20 -5.62 12.14 9.28
CA ALA A 20 -4.28 11.64 9.58
C ALA A 20 -3.66 12.28 10.85
N ARG A 21 -3.87 13.59 11.06
CA ARG A 21 -3.41 14.28 12.29
C ARG A 21 -4.15 13.85 13.56
N LYS A 22 -5.37 13.34 13.42
CA LYS A 22 -6.19 12.83 14.52
C LYS A 22 -6.05 11.33 14.74
N ALA A 23 -5.29 10.63 13.90
CA ALA A 23 -5.10 9.20 13.99
C ALA A 23 -4.49 8.80 15.33
N SER A 24 -4.87 7.63 15.83
CA SER A 24 -4.33 7.09 17.09
C SER A 24 -2.88 6.62 16.95
N SER A 25 -2.49 6.24 15.75
CA SER A 25 -1.16 5.71 15.46
C SER A 25 -0.65 6.21 14.10
N ALA A 26 0.67 6.27 13.95
CA ALA A 26 1.28 6.53 12.66
C ALA A 26 1.33 5.24 11.81
N PRO A 27 1.21 5.32 10.48
CA PRO A 27 1.46 4.18 9.60
C PRO A 27 2.84 3.59 9.84
N PRO A 28 3.02 2.26 9.70
CA PRO A 28 4.33 1.65 9.82
C PRO A 28 5.24 2.08 8.66
N PRO A 29 6.57 2.15 8.89
CA PRO A 29 7.51 2.43 7.82
C PRO A 29 7.45 1.32 6.76
N TRP A 30 7.50 1.73 5.49
CA TRP A 30 7.57 0.79 4.39
C TRP A 30 8.99 0.25 4.24
N VAL A 31 9.09 -1.06 4.04
CA VAL A 31 10.34 -1.70 3.61
C VAL A 31 10.67 -1.21 2.21
N CYS A 32 11.89 -0.72 2.01
CA CYS A 32 12.32 -0.21 0.71
C CYS A 32 12.39 -1.34 -0.34
N PHE A 33 12.13 -1.00 -1.59
CA PHE A 33 12.06 -1.95 -2.70
C PHE A 33 13.39 -2.66 -2.99
N ASN A 34 14.51 -2.02 -2.65
CA ASN A 34 15.85 -2.58 -2.80
C ASN A 34 16.29 -3.50 -1.66
N THR A 35 15.49 -3.63 -0.59
CA THR A 35 15.92 -4.37 0.62
C THR A 35 15.65 -5.87 0.50
N HIS A 36 14.64 -6.27 -0.28
CA HIS A 36 14.24 -7.67 -0.44
C HIS A 36 13.92 -7.98 -1.90
N THR A 37 14.30 -9.17 -2.36
CA THR A 37 14.06 -9.64 -3.74
C THR A 37 12.89 -10.62 -3.84
N ARG A 38 12.23 -10.92 -2.71
CA ARG A 38 11.15 -11.91 -2.60
C ARG A 38 10.02 -11.37 -1.73
N CYS A 39 8.81 -11.88 -1.97
CA CYS A 39 7.61 -11.50 -1.22
C CYS A 39 7.74 -11.90 0.27
N MET A 40 7.49 -10.96 1.18
CA MET A 40 7.53 -11.20 2.63
C MET A 40 6.26 -11.93 3.16
N CYS A 41 5.36 -12.36 2.28
CA CYS A 41 4.19 -13.18 2.63
C CYS A 41 4.29 -14.64 2.18
N CYS A 42 4.65 -14.87 0.91
CA CYS A 42 4.70 -16.21 0.32
C CYS A 42 6.11 -16.65 -0.10
N GLU A 43 7.12 -15.81 0.12
CA GLU A 43 8.50 -16.03 -0.29
C GLU A 43 8.71 -16.23 -1.79
N ALA A 44 7.70 -16.07 -2.66
CA ALA A 44 7.89 -16.14 -4.10
C ALA A 44 8.72 -14.94 -4.62
N PRO A 45 9.50 -15.10 -5.71
CA PRO A 45 10.04 -13.96 -6.45
C PRO A 45 8.91 -13.04 -6.88
N PHE A 46 9.12 -11.72 -6.95
CA PHE A 46 8.05 -10.78 -7.31
C PHE A 46 7.45 -11.04 -8.69
N THR A 47 8.24 -11.58 -9.62
CA THR A 47 7.85 -11.88 -11.00
C THR A 47 7.15 -13.23 -11.18
N TRP A 48 6.81 -13.96 -10.10
CA TRP A 48 6.32 -15.34 -10.19
C TRP A 48 5.01 -15.50 -10.99
N ASN A 49 4.17 -14.46 -11.02
CA ASN A 49 2.92 -14.41 -11.77
C ASN A 49 3.06 -13.68 -13.12
N SER A 50 4.28 -13.29 -13.48
CA SER A 50 4.58 -12.49 -14.67
C SER A 50 5.26 -13.32 -15.77
N THR A 51 5.03 -12.93 -17.02
CA THR A 51 5.64 -13.57 -18.20
C THR A 51 7.10 -13.23 -18.42
N SER A 52 7.63 -12.24 -17.69
CA SER A 52 9.04 -11.84 -17.75
C SER A 52 9.66 -11.77 -16.36
N GLN A 53 10.94 -12.09 -16.26
CA GLN A 53 11.71 -11.98 -15.02
C GLN A 53 12.68 -10.78 -15.05
N SER A 54 12.37 -9.78 -15.87
CA SER A 54 13.18 -8.56 -15.98
C SER A 54 13.13 -7.77 -14.67
N GLU A 55 14.17 -6.99 -14.39
CA GLU A 55 14.19 -6.07 -13.25
C GLU A 55 13.02 -5.07 -13.31
N ALA A 56 12.71 -4.56 -14.52
CA ALA A 56 11.57 -3.68 -14.73
C ALA A 56 10.23 -4.36 -14.34
N GLN A 57 10.09 -5.66 -14.59
CA GLN A 57 8.92 -6.41 -14.16
C GLN A 57 8.91 -6.64 -12.66
N ALA A 58 10.05 -7.00 -12.06
CA ALA A 58 10.18 -7.14 -10.61
C ALA A 58 9.78 -5.85 -9.88
N ASN A 59 10.23 -4.69 -10.37
CA ASN A 59 9.91 -3.37 -9.80
C ASN A 59 8.41 -3.02 -9.91
N ARG A 60 7.71 -3.52 -10.94
CA ARG A 60 6.25 -3.33 -11.09
C ARG A 60 5.45 -4.21 -10.14
N ASP A 61 5.93 -5.42 -9.89
CA ASP A 61 5.22 -6.43 -9.10
C ASP A 61 5.52 -6.33 -7.59
N GLN A 62 6.43 -5.43 -7.20
CA GLN A 62 6.73 -5.06 -5.82
C GLN A 62 5.73 -4.05 -5.26
N HIS A 63 5.12 -4.37 -4.11
CA HIS A 63 4.18 -3.49 -3.43
C HIS A 63 4.43 -3.43 -1.92
N ASN A 64 4.11 -2.31 -1.27
CA ASN A 64 4.05 -2.26 0.19
C ASN A 64 2.64 -2.48 0.71
N CYS A 65 2.50 -3.29 1.75
CA CYS A 65 1.29 -3.36 2.56
C CYS A 65 1.15 -2.07 3.39
N ARG A 66 0.01 -1.36 3.27
CA ARG A 66 -0.21 -0.11 4.03
C ARG A 66 -0.39 -0.34 5.54
N SER A 67 -0.70 -1.57 5.95
CA SER A 67 -0.97 -1.92 7.36
C SER A 67 0.25 -2.41 8.13
N CYS A 68 1.22 -3.08 7.48
CA CYS A 68 2.43 -3.59 8.13
C CYS A 68 3.76 -3.11 7.50
N GLY A 69 3.72 -2.44 6.35
CA GLY A 69 4.90 -1.92 5.65
C GLY A 69 5.70 -2.92 4.83
N TRP A 70 5.40 -4.22 4.90
CA TRP A 70 6.13 -5.27 4.20
C TRP A 70 6.07 -5.16 2.67
N LEU A 71 7.13 -5.65 2.03
CA LEU A 71 7.23 -5.80 0.59
C LEU A 71 6.55 -7.12 0.15
N VAL A 72 5.53 -7.02 -0.68
CA VAL A 72 4.61 -8.11 -1.03
C VAL A 72 4.36 -8.12 -2.54
N CYS A 73 4.15 -9.31 -3.11
CA CYS A 73 3.77 -9.45 -4.52
C CYS A 73 2.29 -9.10 -4.73
N ASP A 74 1.88 -8.94 -5.99
CA ASP A 74 0.49 -8.61 -6.32
C ASP A 74 -0.49 -9.67 -5.79
N GLY A 75 -0.21 -10.97 -6.02
CA GLY A 75 -1.09 -12.06 -5.58
C GLY A 75 -1.29 -12.17 -4.06
N CYS A 76 -0.35 -11.72 -3.23
CA CYS A 76 -0.53 -11.69 -1.77
C CYS A 76 -1.19 -10.40 -1.25
N SER A 77 -1.58 -9.50 -2.15
CA SER A 77 -2.02 -8.15 -1.76
C SER A 77 -3.11 -7.57 -2.67
N GLU A 78 -3.95 -8.42 -3.27
CA GLU A 78 -5.03 -8.00 -4.17
C GLU A 78 -6.13 -7.21 -3.45
N LYS A 79 -6.23 -7.37 -2.13
CA LYS A 79 -7.31 -6.82 -1.31
C LYS A 79 -7.01 -5.40 -0.84
N ARG A 80 -8.08 -4.64 -0.62
CA ARG A 80 -8.04 -3.28 -0.11
C ARG A 80 -8.96 -3.12 1.10
N LYS A 81 -8.50 -2.41 2.13
CA LYS A 81 -9.34 -2.03 3.28
C LYS A 81 -8.97 -0.64 3.80
N PRO A 82 -9.90 0.11 4.40
CA PRO A 82 -9.56 1.33 5.13
C PRO A 82 -8.73 0.99 6.37
N LEU A 83 -7.88 1.92 6.81
CA LEU A 83 -7.07 1.83 8.02
C LEU A 83 -7.36 3.04 8.93
N PRO A 84 -8.52 3.08 9.62
CA PRO A 84 -8.91 4.21 10.46
C PRO A 84 -7.93 4.51 11.60
N GLU A 85 -7.21 3.49 12.09
CA GLU A 85 -6.17 3.62 13.12
C GLU A 85 -5.02 4.54 12.69
N TYR A 86 -4.82 4.68 11.37
CA TYR A 86 -3.84 5.57 10.75
C TYR A 86 -4.49 6.81 10.11
N GLY A 87 -5.79 7.04 10.34
CA GLY A 87 -6.56 8.13 9.73
C GLY A 87 -6.81 7.94 8.23
N ILE A 88 -6.65 6.72 7.70
CA ILE A 88 -6.83 6.40 6.28
C ILE A 88 -8.23 5.81 6.09
N ASN A 89 -9.20 6.67 5.86
CA ASN A 89 -10.60 6.28 5.73
C ASN A 89 -10.97 5.70 4.35
N THR A 90 -10.07 5.79 3.38
CA THR A 90 -10.26 5.22 2.03
C THR A 90 -9.62 3.83 1.91
N PRO A 91 -10.18 2.90 1.11
CA PRO A 91 -9.58 1.58 0.94
C PRO A 91 -8.19 1.63 0.29
N VAL A 92 -7.20 1.07 0.99
CA VAL A 92 -5.80 0.99 0.53
C VAL A 92 -5.31 -0.46 0.47
N ARG A 93 -4.29 -0.72 -0.36
CA ARG A 93 -3.72 -2.07 -0.56
C ARG A 93 -3.18 -2.64 0.76
N VAL A 94 -3.58 -3.85 1.11
CA VAL A 94 -3.05 -4.57 2.26
C VAL A 94 -2.71 -6.00 1.84
N CYS A 95 -1.72 -6.60 2.48
CA CYS A 95 -1.45 -8.02 2.27
C CYS A 95 -2.57 -8.88 2.89
N ASP A 96 -2.71 -10.12 2.43
CA ASP A 96 -3.74 -11.04 2.93
C ASP A 96 -3.68 -11.21 4.44
N LYS A 97 -2.47 -11.32 5.02
CA LYS A 97 -2.29 -11.40 6.48
C LYS A 97 -2.89 -10.19 7.20
N CYS A 98 -2.75 -8.97 6.67
CA CYS A 98 -3.32 -7.76 7.27
C CYS A 98 -4.82 -7.60 6.95
N PHE A 99 -5.28 -8.15 5.83
CA PHE A 99 -6.69 -8.12 5.48
C PHE A 99 -7.52 -9.03 6.40
N TYR A 100 -7.04 -10.25 6.64
CA TYR A 100 -7.74 -11.29 7.41
C TYR A 100 -7.44 -11.31 8.90
N LYS A 101 -6.55 -10.44 9.39
CA LYS A 101 -6.44 -10.18 10.83
C LYS A 101 -7.76 -9.60 11.33
N ALA A 102 -8.36 -10.28 12.30
CA ALA A 102 -9.50 -9.81 13.08
C ALA A 102 -9.16 -8.52 13.84
#